data_AF-A0A7R9H0E7-F1
#
_entry.id   AF-A0A7R9H0E7-F1
#
_cell.length_a   1.000
_cell.length_b   1.000
_cell.length_c   1.000
_cell.angle_alpha   90.00
_cell.angle_beta   90.00
_cell.angle_gamma   90.00
#
_symmetry.space_group_name_H-M   'P 1'
#
loop_
_entity.id
_entity.type
_entity.pdbx_description
1 polymer ?
#
loop_
_entity_poly.entity_id
_entity_poly.type
_entity_poly.pdbx_seq_one_letter_code
_entity_poly.pdbx_strand_id
1 'polypeptide(L)'
;MAVLKEAGPIALQQFWDLCKWTNKEQEIKEQYSVLLGGSPTAVLEAMLFLTALIEHSLGKIFLLHGETVPSLLRDLLGTQELKNILGSTPIVFMQVLIGTPLGMNLRNIVWHGFPRPEEIKDHFVTTLLITVASIGELLETQGVDICQLPNRTPVVNLPECAEVLAGCFPNIHDYQEQVLELNQPHSTTWDAILQHYIERRYGTSLALVLPHLEQLLRVIFCTVNNCQVRLLTAETTAFYTTLDEILAPTIVGAGGTVVNNMRSLLGDSIIELLEDMLTHQAGPRVRDKLSHGECDLLNIPPALTNHVICVALALMCRLANTLVVLSSTAEDGEIEVRISRLSLFILGHTCSGDYDLHFHDRCFVVVSEEGHHLTGIVAYYALT
;
A
#
# COMPACT_ATOMS: atom_id res chain seq x y z
N MET A 1 17.31 7.93 14.51
CA MET A 1 17.26 9.35 14.06
C MET A 1 18.17 10.32 14.80
N ALA A 2 18.58 10.05 16.06
CA ALA A 2 19.41 10.98 16.85
C ALA A 2 20.70 11.45 16.13
N VAL A 3 21.43 10.53 15.49
CA VAL A 3 22.69 10.85 14.77
C VAL A 3 22.47 11.85 13.63
N LEU A 4 21.40 11.71 12.84
CA LEU A 4 21.09 12.64 11.76
C LEU A 4 20.59 13.99 12.30
N LYS A 5 19.87 13.99 13.43
CA LYS A 5 19.39 15.20 14.11
C LYS A 5 20.54 16.05 14.65
N GLU A 6 21.61 15.42 15.11
CA GLU A 6 22.81 16.09 15.65
C GLU A 6 23.79 16.52 14.54
N ALA A 7 23.57 16.10 13.30
CA ALA A 7 24.42 16.47 12.19
C ALA A 7 24.28 17.96 11.84
N GLY A 8 25.41 18.67 11.77
CA GLY A 8 25.43 20.06 11.32
C GLY A 8 25.06 20.21 9.84
N PRO A 9 24.72 21.43 9.38
CA PRO A 9 24.28 21.68 8.00
C PRO A 9 25.23 21.16 6.91
N ILE A 10 26.54 21.25 7.16
CA ILE A 10 27.58 20.77 6.22
C ILE A 10 27.53 19.24 6.09
N ALA A 11 27.44 18.52 7.21
CA ALA A 11 27.38 17.06 7.22
C ALA A 11 26.09 16.55 6.58
N LEU A 12 24.96 17.22 6.84
CA LEU A 12 23.69 16.91 6.17
C LEU A 12 23.78 17.17 4.66
N GLN A 13 24.40 18.27 4.23
CA GLN A 13 24.57 18.54 2.80
C GLN A 13 25.41 17.45 2.12
N GLN A 14 26.52 17.03 2.72
CA GLN A 14 27.33 15.91 2.23
C GLN A 14 26.50 14.62 2.14
N PHE A 15 25.70 14.33 3.16
CA PHE A 15 24.80 13.18 3.16
C PHE A 15 23.78 13.24 2.00
N TRP A 16 23.22 14.41 1.71
CA TRP A 16 22.30 14.57 0.58
C TRP A 16 22.99 14.46 -0.78
N ASP A 17 24.24 14.91 -0.88
CA ASP A 17 25.04 14.76 -2.09
C ASP A 17 25.26 13.27 -2.41
N LEU A 18 25.53 12.46 -1.38
CA LEU A 18 25.61 11.00 -1.51
C LEU A 18 24.29 10.32 -1.89
N CYS A 19 23.15 10.99 -1.79
CA CYS A 19 21.85 10.43 -2.20
C CYS A 19 21.50 10.70 -3.68
N LYS A 20 22.27 11.54 -4.39
CA LYS A 20 21.94 12.02 -5.75
C LYS A 20 21.83 10.93 -6.81
N TRP A 21 22.51 9.80 -6.62
CA TRP A 21 22.44 8.65 -7.55
C TRP A 21 21.01 8.10 -7.74
N THR A 22 20.12 8.36 -6.78
CA THR A 22 18.71 7.97 -6.85
C THR A 22 17.89 8.84 -7.80
N ASN A 23 18.35 10.06 -8.11
CA ASN A 23 17.58 11.15 -8.75
C ASN A 23 16.28 11.52 -8.00
N LYS A 24 16.26 11.30 -6.67
CA LYS A 24 15.10 11.54 -5.78
C LYS A 24 15.54 12.20 -4.47
N GLU A 25 16.62 12.99 -4.51
CA GLU A 25 17.21 13.61 -3.33
C GLU A 25 16.28 14.61 -2.64
N GLN A 26 15.40 15.26 -3.42
CA GLN A 26 14.44 16.21 -2.87
C GLN A 26 13.35 15.48 -2.09
N GLU A 27 12.82 14.39 -2.62
CA GLU A 27 11.83 13.55 -1.95
C GLU A 27 12.43 12.89 -0.70
N ILE A 28 13.71 12.47 -0.72
CA ILE A 28 14.41 11.96 0.48
C ILE A 28 14.47 13.06 1.57
N LYS A 29 14.81 14.31 1.21
CA LYS A 29 14.84 15.44 2.15
C LYS A 29 13.47 15.76 2.72
N GLU A 30 12.41 15.62 1.93
CA GLU A 30 11.03 15.80 2.37
C GLU A 30 10.66 14.72 3.40
N GLN A 31 10.96 13.45 3.12
CA GLN A 31 10.74 12.37 4.09
C GLN A 31 11.54 12.60 5.39
N TYR A 32 12.80 13.05 5.28
CA TYR A 32 13.58 13.45 6.45
C TYR A 32 12.90 14.55 7.26
N SER A 33 12.35 15.57 6.59
CA SER A 33 11.65 16.68 7.25
C SER A 33 10.37 16.22 7.95
N VAL A 34 9.60 15.32 7.33
CA VAL A 34 8.40 14.71 7.94
C VAL A 34 8.76 13.89 9.19
N LEU A 35 9.87 13.13 9.14
CA LEU A 35 10.38 12.39 10.30
C LEU A 35 10.81 13.31 11.45
N LEU A 36 11.33 14.51 11.14
CA LEU A 36 11.64 15.51 12.17
C LEU A 36 10.38 16.14 12.77
N GLY A 37 9.34 16.33 11.96
CA GLY A 37 8.04 16.86 12.37
C GLY A 37 7.27 15.95 13.33
N GLY A 38 7.63 14.67 13.42
CA GLY A 38 7.06 13.74 14.40
C GLY A 38 5.62 13.29 14.10
N SER A 39 5.22 13.27 12.82
CA SER A 39 3.94 12.66 12.43
C SER A 39 3.90 11.21 12.91
N PRO A 40 2.77 10.73 13.48
CA PRO A 40 2.64 9.35 13.95
C PRO A 40 2.91 8.29 12.87
N THR A 41 2.64 8.61 11.60
CA THR A 41 2.84 7.73 10.45
C THR A 41 4.16 7.96 9.71
N ALA A 42 4.96 8.97 10.12
CA ALA A 42 6.17 9.38 9.41
C ALA A 42 7.15 8.22 9.17
N VAL A 43 7.31 7.33 10.15
CA VAL A 43 8.22 6.19 10.05
C VAL A 43 7.71 5.19 8.99
N LEU A 44 6.41 4.91 8.97
CA LEU A 44 5.80 4.01 7.98
C LEU A 44 5.88 4.62 6.56
N GLU A 45 5.51 5.89 6.42
CA GLU A 45 5.61 6.62 5.14
C GLU A 45 7.03 6.57 4.57
N ALA A 46 8.02 6.88 5.40
CA ALA A 46 9.42 6.86 4.99
C ALA A 46 9.90 5.44 4.64
N MET A 47 9.46 4.40 5.35
CA MET A 47 9.81 3.02 4.99
C MET A 47 9.21 2.58 3.66
N LEU A 48 7.93 2.88 3.42
CA LEU A 48 7.27 2.58 2.14
C LEU A 48 8.00 3.26 0.99
N PHE A 49 8.31 4.55 1.15
CA PHE A 49 9.07 5.31 0.16
C PHE A 49 10.49 4.76 -0.05
N LEU A 50 11.29 4.61 1.01
CA LEU A 50 12.70 4.25 0.89
C LEU A 50 12.90 2.82 0.37
N THR A 51 12.03 1.88 0.74
CA THR A 51 12.14 0.49 0.26
C THR A 51 11.86 0.41 -1.24
N ALA A 52 10.82 1.08 -1.73
CA ALA A 52 10.51 1.18 -3.15
C ALA A 52 11.60 1.95 -3.93
N LEU A 53 12.13 3.03 -3.33
CA LEU A 53 13.22 3.82 -3.90
C LEU A 53 14.48 2.98 -4.10
N ILE A 54 14.94 2.27 -3.06
CA ILE A 54 16.14 1.44 -3.13
C ILE A 54 15.97 0.38 -4.21
N GLU A 55 14.82 -0.31 -4.23
CA GLU A 55 14.53 -1.34 -5.24
C GLU A 55 14.62 -0.77 -6.67
N HIS A 56 13.95 0.35 -6.92
CA HIS A 56 13.97 0.99 -8.24
C HIS A 56 15.38 1.46 -8.64
N SER A 57 16.10 2.12 -7.72
CA SER A 57 17.42 2.70 -7.98
C SER A 57 18.50 1.63 -8.15
N LEU A 58 18.42 0.49 -7.43
CA LEU A 58 19.30 -0.66 -7.68
C LEU A 58 19.12 -1.21 -9.09
N GLY A 59 17.90 -1.20 -9.62
CA GLY A 59 17.64 -1.56 -11.03
C GLY A 59 18.42 -0.68 -12.01
N LYS A 60 18.58 0.62 -11.72
CA LYS A 60 19.40 1.53 -12.56
C LYS A 60 20.88 1.14 -12.53
N ILE A 61 21.41 0.80 -11.35
CA ILE A 61 22.80 0.35 -11.20
C ILE A 61 23.01 -0.96 -11.96
N PHE A 62 22.08 -1.90 -11.85
CA PHE A 62 22.14 -3.17 -12.57
C PHE A 62 22.26 -2.97 -14.09
N LEU A 63 21.50 -2.03 -14.65
CA LEU A 63 21.49 -1.73 -16.09
C LEU A 63 22.81 -1.16 -16.65
N LEU A 64 23.80 -0.86 -15.80
CA LEU A 64 25.15 -0.56 -16.28
C LEU A 64 25.82 -1.77 -16.95
N HIS A 65 25.45 -2.98 -16.53
CA HIS A 65 26.05 -4.23 -17.03
C HIS A 65 25.03 -5.30 -17.42
N GLY A 66 23.79 -5.19 -16.95
CA GLY A 66 22.70 -6.11 -17.28
C GLY A 66 21.77 -5.56 -18.35
N GLU A 67 20.96 -6.46 -18.94
CA GLU A 67 20.02 -6.11 -20.00
C GLU A 67 18.60 -5.86 -19.47
N THR A 68 18.06 -6.82 -18.70
CA THR A 68 16.69 -6.78 -18.17
C THR A 68 16.73 -6.91 -16.65
N VAL A 69 16.17 -5.92 -15.94
CA VAL A 69 16.11 -5.91 -14.48
C VAL A 69 15.21 -7.05 -14.00
N PRO A 70 15.67 -7.95 -13.11
CA PRO A 70 14.81 -8.95 -12.48
C PRO A 70 13.60 -8.31 -11.79
N SER A 71 12.43 -8.93 -11.93
CA SER A 71 11.17 -8.40 -11.38
C SER A 71 11.08 -8.44 -9.86
N LEU A 72 11.79 -9.36 -9.22
CA LEU A 72 11.82 -9.50 -7.76
C LEU A 72 13.11 -8.91 -7.19
N LEU A 73 13.01 -8.05 -6.18
CA LEU A 73 14.16 -7.49 -5.46
C LEU A 73 15.16 -8.56 -4.98
N ARG A 74 14.66 -9.69 -4.48
CA ARG A 74 15.50 -10.82 -4.06
C ARG A 74 16.40 -11.31 -5.19
N ASP A 75 15.84 -11.43 -6.39
CA ASP A 75 16.53 -11.96 -7.55
C ASP A 75 17.50 -10.90 -8.10
N LEU A 76 17.10 -9.62 -8.10
CA LEU A 76 17.97 -8.48 -8.40
C LEU A 76 19.20 -8.44 -7.48
N LEU A 77 19.00 -8.58 -6.16
CA LEU A 77 20.08 -8.66 -5.18
C LEU A 77 20.90 -9.96 -5.28
N GLY A 78 20.43 -10.97 -6.03
CA GLY A 78 21.16 -12.20 -6.33
C GLY A 78 22.08 -12.09 -7.55
N THR A 79 22.03 -10.99 -8.29
CA THR A 79 22.77 -10.79 -9.55
C THR A 79 24.27 -10.59 -9.31
N GLN A 80 25.08 -11.05 -10.27
CA GLN A 80 26.53 -10.87 -10.21
C GLN A 80 26.92 -9.45 -10.63
N GLU A 81 26.11 -8.80 -11.46
CA GLU A 81 26.22 -7.44 -11.94
C GLU A 81 26.25 -6.46 -10.76
N LEU A 82 25.24 -6.51 -9.87
CA LEU A 82 25.23 -5.67 -8.67
C LEU A 82 26.36 -6.03 -7.71
N LYS A 83 26.66 -7.33 -7.56
CA LYS A 83 27.74 -7.78 -6.68
C LYS A 83 29.13 -7.32 -7.14
N ASN A 84 29.35 -7.21 -8.45
CA ASN A 84 30.60 -6.71 -9.02
C ASN A 84 30.77 -5.21 -8.77
N ILE A 85 29.68 -4.43 -8.79
CA ILE A 85 29.72 -2.98 -8.58
C ILE A 85 29.77 -2.65 -7.07
N LEU A 86 28.84 -3.21 -6.28
CA LEU A 86 28.66 -2.84 -4.87
C LEU A 86 29.48 -3.71 -3.91
N GLY A 87 29.97 -4.84 -4.36
CA GLY A 87 30.67 -5.82 -3.52
C GLY A 87 29.73 -6.74 -2.73
N SER A 88 30.32 -7.77 -2.10
CA SER A 88 29.54 -8.83 -1.45
C SER A 88 28.87 -8.38 -0.15
N THR A 89 29.58 -7.62 0.68
CA THR A 89 29.07 -7.22 2.00
C THR A 89 27.83 -6.33 1.91
N PRO A 90 27.79 -5.27 1.07
CA PRO A 90 26.60 -4.45 0.92
C PRO A 90 25.41 -5.22 0.36
N ILE A 91 25.64 -6.14 -0.59
CA ILE A 91 24.59 -7.00 -1.15
C ILE A 91 23.98 -7.89 -0.07
N VAL A 92 24.79 -8.59 0.73
CA VAL A 92 24.30 -9.44 1.81
C VAL A 92 23.55 -8.61 2.86
N PHE A 93 24.05 -7.42 3.18
CA PHE A 93 23.37 -6.51 4.09
C PHE A 93 21.97 -6.12 3.57
N MET A 94 21.85 -5.73 2.30
CA MET A 94 20.56 -5.42 1.69
C MET A 94 19.63 -6.63 1.59
N GLN A 95 20.18 -7.83 1.30
CA GLN A 95 19.40 -9.07 1.31
C GLN A 95 18.77 -9.31 2.69
N VAL A 96 19.54 -9.16 3.77
CA VAL A 96 19.04 -9.30 5.14
C VAL A 96 18.04 -8.20 5.49
N LEU A 97 18.28 -6.96 5.07
CA LEU A 97 17.44 -5.81 5.45
C LEU A 97 16.09 -5.79 4.70
N ILE A 98 16.11 -5.90 3.37
CA ILE A 98 14.93 -5.64 2.51
C ILE A 98 14.62 -6.77 1.50
N GLY A 99 15.51 -7.73 1.28
CA GLY A 99 15.41 -8.64 0.14
C GLY A 99 14.83 -10.03 0.43
N THR A 100 15.33 -10.73 1.44
CA THR A 100 15.03 -12.16 1.67
C THR A 100 14.01 -12.38 2.79
N PRO A 101 13.06 -13.34 2.64
CA PRO A 101 12.17 -13.74 3.74
C PRO A 101 12.91 -14.40 4.92
N LEU A 102 14.17 -14.82 4.75
CA LEU A 102 15.02 -15.32 5.83
C LEU A 102 15.67 -14.21 6.67
N GLY A 103 15.58 -12.95 6.21
CA GLY A 103 16.08 -11.76 6.91
C GLY A 103 14.98 -10.99 7.64
N MET A 104 15.19 -9.69 7.81
CA MET A 104 14.15 -8.77 8.32
C MET A 104 13.04 -8.55 7.29
N ASN A 105 13.37 -8.59 5.99
CA ASN A 105 12.42 -8.42 4.89
C ASN A 105 11.52 -7.17 5.03
N LEU A 106 12.11 -6.04 5.43
CA LEU A 106 11.35 -4.84 5.79
C LEU A 106 10.44 -4.37 4.65
N ARG A 107 10.90 -4.48 3.40
CA ARG A 107 10.12 -4.17 2.19
C ARG A 107 8.80 -4.94 2.18
N ASN A 108 8.81 -6.26 2.29
CA ASN A 108 7.57 -7.02 2.28
C ASN A 108 6.74 -6.77 3.53
N ILE A 109 7.36 -6.67 4.71
CA ILE A 109 6.60 -6.42 5.95
C ILE A 109 5.74 -5.16 5.84
N VAL A 110 6.30 -4.03 5.38
CA VAL A 110 5.55 -2.77 5.28
C VAL A 110 4.56 -2.75 4.12
N TRP A 111 4.95 -3.23 2.93
CA TRP A 111 4.08 -3.22 1.76
C TRP A 111 2.91 -4.21 1.84
N HIS A 112 3.06 -5.27 2.65
CA HIS A 112 1.96 -6.18 3.00
C HIS A 112 1.13 -5.69 4.20
N GLY A 113 1.37 -4.49 4.75
CA GLY A 113 0.53 -3.91 5.80
C GLY A 113 0.50 -4.69 7.11
N PHE A 114 1.58 -5.39 7.46
CA PHE A 114 1.67 -6.10 8.74
C PHE A 114 1.80 -5.17 9.96
N PRO A 115 2.70 -4.17 9.96
CA PRO A 115 2.93 -3.37 11.15
C PRO A 115 1.94 -2.22 11.27
N ARG A 116 1.56 -1.89 12.50
CA ARG A 116 1.00 -0.58 12.83
C ARG A 116 2.12 0.47 12.89
N PRO A 117 1.85 1.75 12.61
CA PRO A 117 2.88 2.80 12.66
C PRO A 117 3.67 2.82 13.97
N GLU A 118 3.03 2.59 15.11
CA GLU A 118 3.62 2.64 16.46
C GLU A 118 4.54 1.45 16.76
N GLU A 119 4.41 0.36 16.01
CA GLU A 119 5.22 -0.85 16.18
C GLU A 119 6.60 -0.70 15.52
N ILE A 120 6.72 0.25 14.58
CA ILE A 120 7.93 0.45 13.80
C ILE A 120 8.89 1.38 14.53
N LYS A 121 10.15 0.93 14.71
CA LYS A 121 11.20 1.75 15.33
C LYS A 121 11.88 2.66 14.31
N ASP A 122 12.20 3.88 14.72
CA ASP A 122 12.87 4.91 13.90
C ASP A 122 14.26 4.48 13.38
N HIS A 123 14.91 3.54 14.08
CA HIS A 123 16.18 2.95 13.67
C HIS A 123 16.10 2.32 12.27
N PHE A 124 14.98 1.68 11.90
CA PHE A 124 14.83 1.06 10.58
C PHE A 124 14.92 2.09 9.46
N VAL A 125 14.21 3.21 9.59
CA VAL A 125 14.27 4.31 8.63
C VAL A 125 15.65 4.95 8.60
N THR A 126 16.28 5.12 9.76
CA THR A 126 17.66 5.65 9.84
C THR A 126 18.64 4.73 9.09
N THR A 127 18.50 3.42 9.27
CA THR A 127 19.32 2.42 8.56
C THR A 127 19.07 2.46 7.06
N LEU A 128 17.82 2.59 6.60
CA LEU A 128 17.50 2.71 5.17
C LEU A 128 18.10 3.98 4.56
N LEU A 129 17.98 5.13 5.23
CA LEU A 129 18.60 6.39 4.79
C LEU A 129 20.13 6.26 4.68
N ILE A 130 20.78 5.71 5.71
CA ILE A 130 22.22 5.47 5.69
C ILE A 130 22.59 4.49 4.57
N THR A 131 21.78 3.47 4.32
CA THR A 131 22.00 2.51 3.22
C THR A 131 22.01 3.23 1.87
N VAL A 132 21.06 4.15 1.63
CA VAL A 132 21.03 4.94 0.39
C VAL A 132 22.31 5.76 0.22
N ALA A 133 22.73 6.48 1.26
CA ALA A 133 23.95 7.30 1.21
C ALA A 133 25.22 6.43 1.06
N SER A 134 25.31 5.31 1.78
CA SER A 134 26.44 4.38 1.67
C SER A 134 26.57 3.75 0.29
N ILE A 135 25.46 3.48 -0.40
CA ILE A 135 25.51 3.05 -1.81
C ILE A 135 26.10 4.16 -2.68
N GLY A 136 25.70 5.42 -2.45
CA GLY A 136 26.25 6.56 -3.18
C GLY A 136 27.76 6.69 -3.00
N GLU A 137 28.25 6.58 -1.76
CA GLU A 137 29.68 6.61 -1.44
C GLU A 137 30.43 5.45 -2.14
N LEU A 138 29.84 4.25 -2.18
CA LEU A 138 30.40 3.12 -2.90
C LEU A 138 30.49 3.40 -4.40
N LEU A 139 29.44 3.95 -5.02
CA LEU A 139 29.44 4.31 -6.44
C LEU A 139 30.52 5.35 -6.77
N GLU A 140 30.66 6.38 -5.94
CA GLU A 140 31.74 7.37 -6.07
C GLU A 140 33.12 6.72 -5.97
N THR A 141 33.31 5.82 -5.00
CA THR A 141 34.58 5.09 -4.82
C THR A 141 34.92 4.19 -6.01
N GLN A 142 33.90 3.61 -6.65
CA GLN A 142 34.07 2.80 -7.87
C GLN A 142 34.18 3.65 -9.15
N GLY A 143 34.12 4.99 -9.05
CA GLY A 143 34.21 5.88 -10.20
C GLY A 143 33.00 5.80 -11.14
N VAL A 144 31.83 5.39 -10.63
CA VAL A 144 30.59 5.36 -11.41
C VAL A 144 30.09 6.79 -11.60
N ASP A 145 29.96 7.22 -12.87
CA ASP A 145 29.32 8.49 -13.18
C ASP A 145 27.80 8.39 -13.00
N ILE A 146 27.30 8.90 -11.87
CA ILE A 146 25.87 8.84 -11.53
C ILE A 146 24.99 9.59 -12.54
N CYS A 147 25.54 10.54 -13.31
CA CYS A 147 24.81 11.27 -14.36
C CYS A 147 24.50 10.38 -15.57
N GLN A 148 25.23 9.27 -15.73
CA GLN A 148 25.07 8.31 -16.82
C GLN A 148 24.25 7.07 -16.41
N LEU A 149 23.73 7.02 -15.18
CA LEU A 149 22.87 5.92 -14.76
C LEU A 149 21.65 5.81 -15.68
N PRO A 150 21.37 4.64 -16.26
CA PRO A 150 20.23 4.45 -17.14
C PRO A 150 18.91 4.88 -16.47
N ASN A 151 18.06 5.53 -17.25
CA ASN A 151 16.68 5.76 -16.84
C ASN A 151 15.90 4.46 -17.03
N ARG A 152 15.20 4.03 -15.98
CA ARG A 152 14.17 3.00 -16.13
C ARG A 152 12.91 3.70 -16.63
N THR A 153 12.47 3.35 -17.83
CA THR A 153 11.18 3.81 -18.34
C THR A 153 10.08 3.31 -17.38
N PRO A 154 9.20 4.20 -16.86
CA PRO A 154 8.05 3.78 -16.08
C PRO A 154 7.22 2.78 -16.91
N VAL A 155 6.93 1.61 -16.35
CA VAL A 155 6.22 0.54 -17.06
C VAL A 155 4.73 0.89 -17.25
N VAL A 156 4.18 1.81 -16.46
CA VAL A 156 2.77 2.18 -16.48
C VAL A 156 2.60 3.69 -16.35
N ASN A 157 1.82 4.28 -17.26
CA ASN A 157 1.39 5.66 -17.18
C ASN A 157 0.06 5.75 -16.39
N LEU A 158 0.14 5.63 -15.05
CA LEU A 158 -1.03 5.76 -14.17
C LEU A 158 -1.90 7.01 -14.43
N PRO A 159 -1.34 8.16 -14.87
CA PRO A 159 -2.13 9.29 -15.40
C PRO A 159 -3.23 8.94 -16.39
N GLU A 160 -3.03 7.95 -17.27
CA GLU A 160 -4.04 7.53 -18.25
C GLU A 160 -5.26 6.87 -17.59
N CYS A 161 -5.11 6.32 -16.38
CA CYS A 161 -6.23 5.76 -15.64
C CYS A 161 -7.20 6.85 -15.13
N ALA A 162 -6.80 8.12 -15.09
CA ALA A 162 -7.60 9.18 -14.49
C ALA A 162 -8.94 9.40 -15.22
N GLU A 163 -8.94 9.29 -16.55
CA GLU A 163 -10.15 9.48 -17.37
C GLU A 163 -11.16 8.35 -17.16
N VAL A 164 -10.67 7.11 -17.09
CA VAL A 164 -11.51 5.92 -16.90
C VAL A 164 -12.17 5.93 -15.51
N LEU A 165 -11.43 6.40 -14.48
CA LEU A 165 -11.91 6.42 -13.10
C LEU A 165 -12.78 7.64 -12.77
N ALA A 166 -12.84 8.62 -13.68
CA ALA A 166 -13.59 9.86 -13.45
C ALA A 166 -15.08 9.56 -13.28
N GLY A 167 -15.65 9.98 -12.14
CA GLY A 167 -17.07 9.78 -11.83
C GLY A 167 -17.45 8.36 -11.39
N CYS A 168 -16.49 7.43 -11.27
CA CYS A 168 -16.79 6.09 -10.74
C CYS A 168 -17.25 6.13 -9.29
N PHE A 169 -16.65 7.01 -8.50
CA PHE A 169 -17.01 7.25 -7.10
C PHE A 169 -17.19 8.75 -6.85
N PRO A 170 -17.99 9.11 -5.82
CA PRO A 170 -18.03 10.48 -5.32
C PRO A 170 -16.63 10.96 -4.93
N ASN A 171 -16.37 12.26 -5.10
CA ASN A 171 -15.09 12.84 -4.68
C ASN A 171 -15.10 13.02 -3.17
N ILE A 172 -14.13 12.40 -2.49
CA ILE A 172 -13.98 12.49 -1.02
C ILE A 172 -13.89 13.93 -0.53
N HIS A 173 -13.38 14.86 -1.35
CA HIS A 173 -13.36 16.28 -0.98
C HIS A 173 -14.74 16.87 -0.69
N ASP A 174 -15.78 16.32 -1.31
CA ASP A 174 -17.17 16.77 -1.13
C ASP A 174 -17.81 16.14 0.13
N TYR A 175 -17.17 15.14 0.73
CA TYR A 175 -17.69 14.33 1.84
C TYR A 175 -16.69 14.19 3.00
N GLN A 176 -15.82 15.17 3.21
CA GLN A 176 -14.72 15.08 4.17
C GLN A 176 -15.20 14.82 5.60
N GLU A 177 -16.26 15.53 6.04
CA GLU A 177 -16.82 15.37 7.39
C GLU A 177 -17.33 13.95 7.61
N GLN A 178 -18.12 13.44 6.67
CA GLN A 178 -18.67 12.09 6.73
C GLN A 178 -17.52 11.08 6.76
N VAL A 179 -16.54 11.20 5.85
CA VAL A 179 -15.42 10.24 5.78
C VAL A 179 -14.56 10.24 7.06
N LEU A 180 -14.34 11.40 7.69
CA LEU A 180 -13.63 11.49 8.96
C LEU A 180 -14.39 10.80 10.10
N GLU A 181 -15.71 10.91 10.11
CA GLU A 181 -16.55 10.22 11.08
C GLU A 181 -16.57 8.69 10.83
N LEU A 182 -16.44 8.21 9.57
CA LEU A 182 -16.32 6.77 9.24
C LEU A 182 -15.06 6.13 9.82
N ASN A 183 -14.02 6.94 10.08
CA ASN A 183 -12.76 6.45 10.61
C ASN A 183 -12.79 6.18 12.13
N GLN A 184 -13.93 6.22 12.82
CA GLN A 184 -13.97 6.02 14.27
C GLN A 184 -14.05 4.55 14.68
N PRO A 185 -13.13 4.04 15.56
CA PRO A 185 -12.13 4.79 16.29
C PRO A 185 -10.91 5.11 15.42
N HIS A 186 -10.57 6.41 15.38
CA HIS A 186 -9.54 7.01 14.55
C HIS A 186 -8.30 6.13 14.45
N SER A 187 -8.18 5.41 13.33
CA SER A 187 -6.94 4.75 13.00
C SER A 187 -5.96 5.81 12.56
N THR A 188 -4.81 5.88 13.24
CA THR A 188 -3.72 6.80 12.94
C THR A 188 -3.29 6.74 11.47
N THR A 189 -3.33 5.55 10.86
CA THR A 189 -3.04 5.35 9.44
C THR A 189 -4.11 5.99 8.55
N TRP A 190 -5.39 5.83 8.88
CA TRP A 190 -6.49 6.41 8.10
C TRP A 190 -6.55 7.93 8.22
N ASP A 191 -6.30 8.48 9.41
CA ASP A 191 -6.22 9.93 9.58
C ASP A 191 -5.11 10.50 8.68
N ALA A 192 -3.96 9.84 8.61
CA ALA A 192 -2.90 10.21 7.69
C ALA A 192 -3.33 10.08 6.22
N ILE A 193 -3.91 8.95 5.80
CA ILE A 193 -4.40 8.72 4.43
C ILE A 193 -5.29 9.88 3.98
N LEU A 194 -6.28 10.25 4.79
CA LEU A 194 -7.23 11.32 4.51
C LEU A 194 -6.56 12.69 4.55
N GLN A 195 -5.69 12.96 5.52
CA GLN A 195 -4.95 14.22 5.61
C GLN A 195 -4.08 14.44 4.37
N HIS A 196 -3.33 13.42 3.93
CA HIS A 196 -2.54 13.48 2.70
C HIS A 196 -3.42 13.72 1.47
N TYR A 197 -4.58 13.07 1.40
CA TYR A 197 -5.53 13.28 0.30
C TYR A 197 -6.03 14.72 0.27
N ILE A 198 -6.44 15.27 1.42
CA ILE A 198 -6.91 16.65 1.58
C ILE A 198 -5.82 17.66 1.19
N GLU A 199 -4.58 17.40 1.60
CA GLU A 199 -3.40 18.21 1.25
C GLU A 199 -2.90 18.00 -0.19
N ARG A 200 -3.61 17.20 -1.00
CA ARG A 200 -3.26 16.87 -2.40
C ARG A 200 -1.94 16.12 -2.55
N ARG A 201 -1.48 15.47 -1.48
CA ARG A 201 -0.33 14.55 -1.46
C ARG A 201 -0.79 13.14 -1.84
N TYR A 202 -1.36 13.01 -3.04
CA TYR A 202 -2.04 11.81 -3.51
C TYR A 202 -1.14 10.57 -3.51
N GLY A 203 0.13 10.69 -3.94
CA GLY A 203 1.05 9.55 -3.92
C GLY A 203 1.35 9.01 -2.51
N THR A 204 1.51 9.89 -1.52
CA THR A 204 1.69 9.47 -0.12
C THR A 204 0.42 8.84 0.44
N SER A 205 -0.74 9.43 0.16
CA SER A 205 -2.05 8.87 0.53
C SER A 205 -2.24 7.47 -0.06
N LEU A 206 -1.92 7.31 -1.35
CA LEU A 206 -2.01 6.04 -2.07
C LEU A 206 -1.03 4.98 -1.49
N ALA A 207 0.19 5.39 -1.16
CA ALA A 207 1.19 4.50 -0.56
C ALA A 207 0.77 3.98 0.82
N LEU A 208 -0.02 4.74 1.58
CA LEU A 208 -0.56 4.30 2.87
C LEU A 208 -1.82 3.44 2.74
N VAL A 209 -2.75 3.80 1.84
CA VAL A 209 -4.03 3.08 1.70
C VAL A 209 -3.87 1.70 1.07
N LEU A 210 -2.89 1.48 0.18
CA LEU A 210 -2.73 0.19 -0.49
C LEU A 210 -2.29 -0.95 0.46
N PRO A 211 -1.26 -0.80 1.31
CA PRO A 211 -0.94 -1.80 2.33
C PRO A 211 -2.10 -2.01 3.31
N HIS A 212 -2.81 -0.94 3.66
CA HIS A 212 -3.98 -1.03 4.55
C HIS A 212 -5.14 -1.81 3.91
N LEU A 213 -5.43 -1.57 2.63
CA LEU A 213 -6.39 -2.33 1.84
C LEU A 213 -6.01 -3.81 1.80
N GLU A 214 -4.74 -4.12 1.58
CA GLU A 214 -4.26 -5.50 1.57
C GLU A 214 -4.43 -6.18 2.95
N GLN A 215 -4.13 -5.47 4.03
CA GLN A 215 -4.39 -5.94 5.39
C GLN A 215 -5.87 -6.23 5.63
N LEU A 216 -6.76 -5.32 5.22
CA LEU A 216 -8.22 -5.49 5.33
C LEU A 216 -8.69 -6.72 4.57
N LEU A 217 -8.25 -6.88 3.32
CA LEU A 217 -8.57 -8.05 2.51
C LEU A 217 -8.05 -9.34 3.13
N ARG A 218 -6.86 -9.34 3.73
CA ARG A 218 -6.30 -10.50 4.44
C ARG A 218 -7.12 -10.87 5.67
N VAL A 219 -7.58 -9.90 6.44
CA VAL A 219 -8.48 -10.13 7.59
C VAL A 219 -9.78 -10.78 7.14
N ILE A 220 -10.40 -10.23 6.08
CA ILE A 220 -11.63 -10.77 5.50
C ILE A 220 -11.38 -12.21 5.04
N PHE A 221 -10.34 -12.43 4.24
CA PHE A 221 -9.95 -13.73 3.71
C PHE A 221 -9.77 -14.79 4.80
N CYS A 222 -8.99 -14.47 5.84
CA CYS A 222 -8.73 -15.39 6.94
C CYS A 222 -10.00 -15.73 7.73
N THR A 223 -10.93 -14.77 7.80
CA THR A 223 -12.21 -14.93 8.49
C THR A 223 -13.15 -15.81 7.70
N VAL A 224 -13.41 -15.51 6.42
CA VAL A 224 -14.38 -16.26 5.61
C VAL A 224 -13.91 -17.67 5.24
N ASN A 225 -12.60 -17.90 5.22
CA ASN A 225 -12.02 -19.21 4.93
C ASN A 225 -11.57 -19.97 6.18
N ASN A 226 -11.85 -19.45 7.38
CA ASN A 226 -11.48 -20.06 8.67
C ASN A 226 -9.99 -20.44 8.77
N CYS A 227 -9.11 -19.58 8.26
CA CYS A 227 -7.67 -19.82 8.19
C CYS A 227 -6.86 -18.76 8.94
N GLN A 228 -7.28 -18.42 10.17
CA GLN A 228 -6.67 -17.35 10.99
C GLN A 228 -5.17 -17.50 11.24
N VAL A 229 -4.64 -18.73 11.19
CA VAL A 229 -3.19 -18.97 11.24
C VAL A 229 -2.45 -18.19 10.15
N ARG A 230 -3.08 -17.95 9.00
CA ARG A 230 -2.53 -17.25 7.84
C ARG A 230 -2.50 -15.72 7.95
N LEU A 231 -3.09 -15.17 9.01
CA LEU A 231 -3.25 -13.72 9.17
C LEU A 231 -1.91 -13.02 9.39
N LEU A 232 -1.06 -13.61 10.24
CA LEU A 232 0.24 -13.06 10.64
C LEU A 232 1.42 -13.94 10.21
N THR A 233 1.18 -15.09 9.58
CA THR A 233 2.28 -15.96 9.14
C THR A 233 2.84 -15.47 7.82
N ALA A 234 4.06 -14.96 7.88
CA ALA A 234 5.03 -15.17 6.82
C ALA A 234 5.59 -16.59 7.05
N GLU A 235 5.19 -17.59 6.28
CA GLU A 235 5.91 -18.87 6.36
C GLU A 235 7.36 -18.60 5.95
N THR A 236 8.32 -18.91 6.81
CA THR A 236 9.75 -18.61 6.58
C THR A 236 10.34 -19.30 5.35
N THR A 237 9.60 -20.26 4.78
CA THR A 237 9.95 -21.01 3.57
C THR A 237 8.93 -20.86 2.43
N ALA A 238 7.80 -20.17 2.65
CA ALA A 238 6.76 -19.97 1.65
C ALA A 238 6.36 -18.49 1.52
N PHE A 239 5.63 -18.17 0.46
CA PHE A 239 5.20 -16.81 0.18
C PHE A 239 4.21 -16.31 1.24
N TYR A 240 4.15 -14.99 1.45
CA TYR A 240 3.03 -14.36 2.15
C TYR A 240 1.72 -14.71 1.44
N THR A 241 0.59 -14.76 2.16
CA THR A 241 -0.74 -14.81 1.52
C THR A 241 -0.86 -13.60 0.58
N THR A 242 -0.75 -13.83 -0.73
CA THR A 242 -0.68 -12.77 -1.74
C THR A 242 -2.07 -12.28 -2.12
N LEU A 243 -2.15 -11.11 -2.76
CA LEU A 243 -3.40 -10.61 -3.34
C LEU A 243 -3.98 -11.58 -4.37
N ASP A 244 -3.13 -12.24 -5.17
CA ASP A 244 -3.58 -13.27 -6.12
C ASP A 244 -4.28 -14.42 -5.41
N GLU A 245 -3.74 -14.89 -4.29
CA GLU A 245 -4.36 -15.97 -3.54
C GLU A 245 -5.63 -15.52 -2.80
N ILE A 246 -5.65 -14.30 -2.28
CA ILE A 246 -6.82 -13.71 -1.62
C ILE A 246 -8.00 -13.61 -2.59
N LEU A 247 -7.74 -13.23 -3.85
CA LEU A 247 -8.77 -13.02 -4.87
C LEU A 247 -9.06 -14.29 -5.69
N ALA A 248 -8.21 -15.32 -5.63
CA ALA A 248 -8.38 -16.56 -6.37
C ALA A 248 -9.74 -17.25 -6.09
N PRO A 249 -10.35 -17.93 -7.07
CA PRO A 249 -11.61 -18.63 -6.86
C PRO A 249 -11.50 -19.83 -5.91
N THR A 250 -10.29 -20.37 -5.75
CA THR A 250 -9.99 -21.53 -4.89
C THR A 250 -8.66 -21.36 -4.18
N ILE A 251 -8.53 -21.93 -2.98
CA ILE A 251 -7.31 -21.87 -2.16
C ILE A 251 -6.87 -23.26 -1.70
N VAL A 252 -5.60 -23.38 -1.29
CA VAL A 252 -5.07 -24.61 -0.72
C VAL A 252 -5.40 -24.66 0.78
N GLY A 253 -6.21 -25.64 1.18
CA GLY A 253 -6.55 -25.93 2.57
C GLY A 253 -5.90 -27.22 3.08
N ALA A 254 -6.14 -27.54 4.36
CA ALA A 254 -5.57 -28.71 5.03
C ALA A 254 -5.93 -30.08 4.38
N GLY A 255 -7.00 -30.13 3.59
CA GLY A 255 -7.48 -31.31 2.88
C GLY A 255 -7.38 -31.25 1.36
N GLY A 256 -6.67 -30.26 0.80
CA GLY A 256 -6.58 -30.00 -0.64
C GLY A 256 -7.24 -28.69 -1.04
N THR A 257 -7.53 -28.54 -2.35
CA THR A 257 -8.12 -27.32 -2.91
C THR A 257 -9.57 -27.15 -2.46
N VAL A 258 -9.90 -25.99 -1.89
CA VAL A 258 -11.25 -25.62 -1.43
C VAL A 258 -11.70 -24.33 -2.11
N VAL A 259 -13.01 -24.10 -2.16
CA VAL A 259 -13.59 -22.85 -2.68
C VAL A 259 -13.21 -21.68 -1.77
N ASN A 260 -12.85 -20.55 -2.38
CA ASN A 260 -12.60 -19.31 -1.65
C ASN A 260 -13.93 -18.57 -1.39
N ASN A 261 -14.27 -18.35 -0.12
CA ASN A 261 -15.53 -17.71 0.28
C ASN A 261 -15.53 -16.17 0.14
N MET A 262 -14.45 -15.56 -0.35
CA MET A 262 -14.36 -14.11 -0.58
C MET A 262 -15.47 -13.58 -1.50
N ARG A 263 -15.73 -14.28 -2.61
CA ARG A 263 -16.76 -13.90 -3.59
C ARG A 263 -18.17 -13.99 -3.02
N SER A 264 -18.43 -14.98 -2.16
CA SER A 264 -19.72 -15.11 -1.47
C SER A 264 -20.01 -13.94 -0.54
N LEU A 265 -18.96 -13.38 0.09
CA LEU A 265 -19.10 -12.23 0.99
C LEU A 265 -19.16 -10.90 0.24
N LEU A 266 -18.19 -10.66 -0.64
CA LEU A 266 -17.99 -9.37 -1.30
C LEU A 266 -18.85 -9.19 -2.55
N GLY A 267 -19.28 -10.29 -3.19
CA GLY A 267 -19.98 -10.28 -4.47
C GLY A 267 -19.04 -10.10 -5.66
N ASP A 268 -19.53 -10.43 -6.85
CA ASP A 268 -18.72 -10.45 -8.08
C ASP A 268 -18.17 -9.07 -8.44
N SER A 269 -18.98 -8.02 -8.34
CA SER A 269 -18.57 -6.67 -8.74
C SER A 269 -17.40 -6.12 -7.91
N ILE A 270 -17.34 -6.43 -6.61
CA ILE A 270 -16.20 -6.00 -5.78
C ILE A 270 -14.96 -6.83 -6.11
N ILE A 271 -15.11 -8.14 -6.31
CA ILE A 271 -13.96 -9.00 -6.65
C ILE A 271 -13.37 -8.60 -8.00
N GLU A 272 -14.20 -8.42 -9.03
CA GLU A 272 -13.75 -7.98 -10.36
C GLU A 272 -13.03 -6.63 -10.29
N LEU A 273 -13.58 -5.67 -9.55
CA LEU A 273 -12.96 -4.36 -9.34
C LEU A 273 -11.57 -4.47 -8.68
N LEU A 274 -11.44 -5.34 -7.68
CA LEU A 274 -10.17 -5.59 -7.00
C LEU A 274 -9.17 -6.30 -7.91
N GLU A 275 -9.62 -7.29 -8.69
CA GLU A 275 -8.80 -8.01 -9.66
C GLU A 275 -8.26 -7.06 -10.74
N ASP A 276 -9.11 -6.22 -11.34
CA ASP A 276 -8.71 -5.24 -12.35
C ASP A 276 -7.65 -4.27 -11.81
N MET A 277 -7.87 -3.72 -10.62
CA MET A 277 -6.99 -2.72 -10.02
C MET A 277 -5.65 -3.32 -9.53
N LEU A 278 -5.66 -4.53 -8.98
CA LEU A 278 -4.54 -5.08 -8.21
C LEU A 278 -3.76 -6.19 -8.92
N THR A 279 -4.40 -7.08 -9.68
CA THR A 279 -3.76 -8.33 -10.14
C THR A 279 -3.84 -8.56 -11.65
N HIS A 280 -4.85 -8.04 -12.34
CA HIS A 280 -5.06 -8.30 -13.76
C HIS A 280 -3.86 -7.83 -14.61
N GLN A 281 -3.38 -8.67 -15.52
CA GLN A 281 -2.13 -8.40 -16.27
C GLN A 281 -2.23 -7.21 -17.21
N ALA A 282 -3.41 -6.99 -17.82
CA ALA A 282 -3.72 -5.79 -18.61
C ALA A 282 -4.23 -4.62 -17.74
N GLY A 283 -4.42 -4.85 -16.44
CA GLY A 283 -4.82 -3.84 -15.48
C GLY A 283 -3.65 -2.96 -15.02
N PRO A 284 -3.93 -1.86 -14.30
CA PRO A 284 -2.91 -0.93 -13.81
C PRO A 284 -1.97 -1.56 -12.77
N ARG A 285 -2.38 -2.64 -12.09
CA ARG A 285 -1.63 -3.33 -11.03
C ARG A 285 -1.00 -2.34 -10.05
N VAL A 286 -1.83 -1.41 -9.55
CA VAL A 286 -1.37 -0.17 -8.89
C VAL A 286 -0.46 -0.48 -7.70
N ARG A 287 -0.82 -1.50 -6.90
CA ARG A 287 -0.03 -1.96 -5.75
C ARG A 287 1.35 -2.48 -6.15
N ASP A 288 1.41 -3.32 -7.19
CA ASP A 288 2.67 -3.84 -7.73
C ASP A 288 3.59 -2.68 -8.11
N LYS A 289 3.11 -1.81 -9.00
CA LYS A 289 3.90 -0.70 -9.56
C LYS A 289 4.40 0.29 -8.52
N LEU A 290 3.55 0.65 -7.55
CA LEU A 290 3.94 1.55 -6.48
C LEU A 290 5.00 0.92 -5.57
N SER A 291 4.84 -0.35 -5.20
CA SER A 291 5.76 -1.06 -4.29
C SER A 291 7.14 -1.33 -4.87
N HIS A 292 7.25 -1.39 -6.20
CA HIS A 292 8.51 -1.55 -6.94
C HIS A 292 9.17 -0.21 -7.32
N GLY A 293 8.57 0.92 -6.91
CA GLY A 293 9.06 2.26 -7.23
C GLY A 293 8.97 2.61 -8.72
N GLU A 294 8.07 1.96 -9.46
CA GLU A 294 7.87 2.20 -10.91
C GLU A 294 6.94 3.39 -11.19
N CYS A 295 6.44 4.04 -10.14
CA CYS A 295 5.54 5.19 -10.23
C CYS A 295 6.18 6.45 -9.64
N ASP A 296 5.90 7.60 -10.26
CA ASP A 296 6.25 8.89 -9.69
C ASP A 296 5.15 9.37 -8.74
N LEU A 297 5.45 9.38 -7.43
CA LEU A 297 4.50 9.76 -6.37
C LEU A 297 3.96 11.19 -6.53
N LEU A 298 4.71 12.07 -7.20
CA LEU A 298 4.31 13.46 -7.45
C LEU A 298 3.26 13.59 -8.57
N ASN A 299 3.16 12.58 -9.44
CA ASN A 299 2.30 12.58 -10.61
C ASN A 299 1.15 11.56 -10.52
N ILE A 300 0.80 11.15 -9.30
CA ILE A 300 -0.34 10.25 -9.06
C ILE A 300 -1.67 11.01 -9.27
N PRO A 301 -2.60 10.48 -10.09
CA PRO A 301 -3.88 11.14 -10.30
C PRO A 301 -4.76 11.21 -9.05
N PRO A 302 -5.47 12.32 -8.84
CA PRO A 302 -6.47 12.44 -7.76
C PRO A 302 -7.54 11.35 -7.87
N ALA A 303 -8.06 11.11 -9.08
CA ALA A 303 -9.11 10.13 -9.34
C ALA A 303 -8.71 8.71 -8.94
N LEU A 304 -7.44 8.32 -9.17
CA LEU A 304 -6.92 7.02 -8.77
C LEU A 304 -6.91 6.88 -7.25
N THR A 305 -6.37 7.89 -6.55
CA THR A 305 -6.29 7.84 -5.08
C THR A 305 -7.69 7.86 -4.45
N ASN A 306 -8.60 8.67 -4.99
CA ASN A 306 -10.01 8.69 -4.59
C ASN A 306 -10.63 7.30 -4.74
N HIS A 307 -10.42 6.67 -5.90
CA HIS A 307 -10.95 5.36 -6.20
C HIS A 307 -10.48 4.30 -5.18
N VAL A 308 -9.18 4.23 -4.90
CA VAL A 308 -8.65 3.25 -3.94
C VAL A 308 -9.19 3.49 -2.52
N ILE A 309 -9.27 4.75 -2.08
CA ILE A 309 -9.86 5.07 -0.77
C ILE A 309 -11.34 4.66 -0.71
N CYS A 310 -12.13 4.98 -1.74
CA CYS A 310 -13.54 4.58 -1.80
C CYS A 310 -13.73 3.06 -1.78
N VAL A 311 -12.89 2.31 -2.49
CA VAL A 311 -12.91 0.83 -2.45
C VAL A 311 -12.59 0.32 -1.05
N ALA A 312 -11.56 0.86 -0.40
CA ALA A 312 -11.20 0.48 0.97
C ALA A 312 -12.31 0.81 1.97
N LEU A 313 -12.94 1.99 1.87
CA LEU A 313 -14.11 2.35 2.65
C LEU A 313 -15.25 1.36 2.43
N ALA A 314 -15.63 1.07 1.18
CA ALA A 314 -16.71 0.14 0.84
C ALA A 314 -16.50 -1.27 1.44
N LEU A 315 -15.26 -1.77 1.44
CA LEU A 315 -14.91 -3.05 2.08
C LEU A 315 -15.09 -3.00 3.60
N MET A 316 -14.70 -1.89 4.25
CA MET A 316 -14.93 -1.72 5.68
C MET A 316 -16.42 -1.73 6.03
N CYS A 317 -17.29 -1.09 5.22
CA CYS A 317 -18.74 -1.15 5.43
C CYS A 317 -19.26 -2.58 5.31
N ARG A 318 -18.80 -3.31 4.27
CA ARG A 318 -19.25 -4.68 4.01
C ARG A 318 -18.87 -5.63 5.13
N LEU A 319 -17.64 -5.48 5.65
CA LEU A 319 -17.18 -6.25 6.79
C LEU A 319 -18.00 -5.93 8.05
N ALA A 320 -18.23 -4.65 8.34
CA ALA A 320 -18.99 -4.22 9.51
C ALA A 320 -20.42 -4.79 9.49
N ASN A 321 -21.11 -4.74 8.35
CA ASN A 321 -22.42 -5.36 8.15
C ASN A 321 -22.45 -6.86 8.45
N THR A 322 -21.44 -7.57 7.96
CA THR A 322 -21.36 -9.02 8.11
C THR A 322 -21.13 -9.40 9.57
N LEU A 323 -20.28 -8.66 10.27
CA LEU A 323 -20.03 -8.89 11.69
C LEU A 323 -21.28 -8.63 12.54
N VAL A 324 -22.11 -7.63 12.21
CA VAL A 324 -23.41 -7.38 12.88
C VAL A 324 -24.39 -8.54 12.68
N VAL A 325 -24.50 -9.05 11.45
CA VAL A 325 -25.34 -10.22 11.16
C VAL A 325 -24.87 -11.45 11.92
N LEU A 326 -23.56 -11.67 12.03
CA LEU A 326 -23.01 -12.79 12.79
C LEU A 326 -23.16 -12.61 14.31
N SER A 327 -23.02 -11.40 14.85
CA SER A 327 -23.15 -11.13 16.29
C SER A 327 -24.59 -11.23 16.78
N SER A 328 -25.58 -10.85 15.96
CA SER A 328 -27.01 -11.03 16.30
C SER A 328 -27.45 -12.50 16.36
N THR A 329 -26.59 -13.43 15.94
CA THR A 329 -26.79 -14.89 16.11
C THR A 329 -26.03 -15.49 17.30
N ALA A 330 -25.25 -14.69 18.04
CA ALA A 330 -24.48 -15.11 19.20
C ALA A 330 -24.94 -14.33 20.44
N GLU A 331 -25.61 -15.01 21.39
CA GLU A 331 -25.95 -14.45 22.69
C GLU A 331 -24.65 -14.12 23.46
N ASP A 332 -24.21 -12.85 23.47
CA ASP A 332 -23.49 -12.19 24.58
C ASP A 332 -23.14 -10.72 24.24
N GLY A 333 -23.88 -9.80 24.88
CA GLY A 333 -24.07 -8.39 24.48
C GLY A 333 -23.01 -7.36 24.88
N GLU A 334 -21.72 -7.71 24.97
CA GLU A 334 -20.65 -6.70 25.25
C GLU A 334 -19.73 -6.40 24.05
N ILE A 335 -19.55 -7.35 23.13
CA ILE A 335 -18.82 -7.13 21.86
C ILE A 335 -19.70 -6.37 20.84
N GLU A 336 -21.02 -6.55 20.97
CA GLU A 336 -22.09 -6.01 20.13
C GLU A 336 -22.09 -4.47 20.08
N VAL A 337 -21.75 -3.78 21.18
CA VAL A 337 -21.87 -2.31 21.30
C VAL A 337 -20.75 -1.55 20.56
N ARG A 338 -19.57 -2.15 20.39
CA ARG A 338 -18.42 -1.48 19.73
C ARG A 338 -18.41 -1.64 18.22
N ILE A 339 -18.81 -2.82 17.71
CA ILE A 339 -18.91 -3.09 16.27
C ILE A 339 -20.10 -2.34 15.68
N SER A 340 -21.23 -2.29 16.41
CA SER A 340 -22.44 -1.58 15.99
C SER A 340 -22.20 -0.13 15.61
N ARG A 341 -21.39 0.62 16.37
CA ARG A 341 -21.12 2.06 16.10
C ARG A 341 -20.35 2.32 14.80
N LEU A 342 -19.54 1.36 14.35
CA LEU A 342 -18.73 1.46 13.12
C LEU A 342 -19.57 1.12 11.87
N SER A 343 -20.42 0.10 11.98
CA SER A 343 -21.43 -0.25 10.97
C SER A 343 -22.54 0.79 10.83
N LEU A 344 -23.02 1.37 11.94
CA LEU A 344 -24.07 2.40 11.97
C LEU A 344 -23.64 3.75 11.41
N PHE A 345 -22.34 3.96 11.20
CA PHE A 345 -21.85 5.24 10.73
C PHE A 345 -21.68 5.28 9.20
N ILE A 346 -21.30 4.15 8.56
CA ILE A 346 -21.27 4.05 7.09
C ILE A 346 -22.65 3.74 6.46
N LEU A 347 -23.64 3.38 7.28
CA LEU A 347 -24.99 2.96 6.84
C LEU A 347 -26.11 3.91 7.25
N GLY A 348 -25.77 5.16 7.56
CA GLY A 348 -26.73 6.10 8.10
C GLY A 348 -26.85 5.91 9.60
N HIS A 349 -26.73 7.03 10.31
CA HIS A 349 -27.02 7.15 11.73
C HIS A 349 -28.18 6.24 12.16
N THR A 350 -28.14 5.70 13.37
CA THR A 350 -29.36 5.31 14.07
C THR A 350 -30.30 6.52 14.17
N CYS A 351 -31.11 6.71 13.15
CA CYS A 351 -32.39 7.38 13.21
C CYS A 351 -33.39 6.33 12.75
N SER A 352 -33.82 5.45 13.67
CA SER A 352 -35.09 4.70 13.67
C SER A 352 -35.81 4.46 12.32
N GLY A 353 -35.09 4.06 11.28
CA GLY A 353 -35.58 4.02 9.91
C GLY A 353 -34.72 3.07 9.10
N ASP A 354 -35.38 2.13 8.42
CA ASP A 354 -34.76 1.06 7.65
C ASP A 354 -34.07 1.64 6.41
N TYR A 355 -32.74 1.59 6.33
CA TYR A 355 -31.98 1.89 5.11
C TYR A 355 -31.68 0.60 4.33
N ASP A 356 -32.17 0.48 3.09
CA ASP A 356 -31.90 -0.65 2.19
C ASP A 356 -30.71 -0.35 1.26
N LEU A 357 -29.65 -1.18 1.32
CA LEU A 357 -28.56 -1.18 0.34
C LEU A 357 -28.99 -1.98 -0.90
N HIS A 358 -29.31 -1.28 -2.00
CA HIS A 358 -29.66 -1.93 -3.26
C HIS A 358 -28.42 -2.15 -4.13
N PHE A 359 -28.03 -3.42 -4.26
CA PHE A 359 -27.09 -3.87 -5.28
C PHE A 359 -27.88 -4.01 -6.60
N HIS A 360 -27.64 -3.10 -7.54
CA HIS A 360 -28.13 -3.25 -8.90
C HIS A 360 -26.93 -3.40 -9.82
N ASP A 361 -26.70 -4.63 -10.28
CA ASP A 361 -25.96 -5.17 -11.44
C ASP A 361 -24.91 -4.33 -12.21
N ARG A 362 -24.39 -3.22 -11.66
CA ARG A 362 -23.38 -2.31 -12.24
C ARG A 362 -23.10 -1.02 -11.43
N CYS A 363 -23.74 -0.77 -10.28
CA CYS A 363 -23.51 0.45 -9.48
C CYS A 363 -23.59 0.19 -7.96
N PHE A 364 -22.81 0.94 -7.18
CA PHE A 364 -23.05 1.10 -5.74
C PHE A 364 -23.95 2.33 -5.57
N VAL A 365 -25.12 2.13 -4.97
CA VAL A 365 -26.03 3.22 -4.60
C VAL A 365 -26.18 3.23 -3.08
N VAL A 366 -25.78 4.33 -2.45
CA VAL A 366 -26.16 4.62 -1.06
C VAL A 366 -27.33 5.60 -1.13
N VAL A 367 -28.50 5.21 -0.64
CA VAL A 367 -29.73 6.02 -0.69
C VAL A 367 -29.99 6.59 0.70
N SER A 368 -30.15 7.91 0.82
CA SER A 368 -30.77 8.53 2.00
C SER A 368 -32.26 8.82 1.71
N GLU A 369 -33.13 8.71 2.72
CA GLU A 369 -34.57 8.99 2.60
C GLU A 369 -34.90 10.43 2.14
N GLU A 370 -33.94 11.35 2.18
CA GLU A 370 -34.11 12.73 1.68
C GLU A 370 -33.96 12.84 0.14
N GLY A 371 -33.77 11.72 -0.58
CA GLY A 371 -33.70 11.72 -2.04
C GLY A 371 -32.37 12.23 -2.61
N HIS A 372 -31.34 12.37 -1.77
CA HIS A 372 -29.97 12.64 -2.21
C HIS A 372 -29.29 11.32 -2.58
N HIS A 373 -29.20 11.05 -3.88
CA HIS A 373 -28.57 9.84 -4.42
C HIS A 373 -27.04 9.93 -4.34
N LEU A 374 -26.38 8.99 -3.65
CA LEU A 374 -24.97 8.70 -3.88
C LEU A 374 -24.88 7.60 -4.93
N THR A 375 -24.72 7.99 -6.19
CA THR A 375 -24.55 7.07 -7.32
C THR A 375 -23.07 6.95 -7.65
N GLY A 376 -22.46 5.79 -7.40
CA GLY A 376 -21.17 5.40 -7.97
C GLY A 376 -21.41 4.49 -9.17
N ILE A 377 -21.01 4.91 -10.37
CA ILE A 377 -21.10 4.11 -11.59
C ILE A 377 -19.82 3.28 -11.72
N VAL A 378 -19.90 1.96 -11.60
CA VAL A 378 -18.80 1.09 -12.02
C VAL A 378 -18.85 1.01 -13.54
N ALA A 379 -18.08 1.86 -14.21
CA ALA A 379 -17.92 1.80 -15.65
C ALA A 379 -16.97 0.64 -15.98
N TYR A 380 -17.51 -0.40 -16.60
CA TYR A 380 -16.74 -1.46 -17.26
C TYR A 380 -15.82 -0.81 -18.31
N TYR A 381 -14.51 -0.89 -18.10
CA TYR A 381 -13.55 -0.78 -19.20
C TYR A 381 -12.50 -1.87 -19.03
N ALA A 382 -12.65 -2.91 -19.84
CA ALA A 382 -11.51 -3.68 -20.28
C ALA A 382 -10.52 -2.68 -20.88
N LEU A 383 -9.36 -2.52 -20.23
CA LEU A 383 -8.21 -1.84 -20.78
C LEU A 383 -7.75 -2.65 -22.00
N THR A 384 -8.25 -2.28 -23.18
CA THR A 384 -7.75 -2.74 -24.48
C THR A 384 -6.56 -1.91 -24.92
#